data_AF-W1VHP9-F1
#
_entry.id   AF-W1VHP9-F1
#
_cell.length_a   1.000
_cell.length_b   1.000
_cell.length_c   1.000
_cell.angle_alpha   90.00
_cell.angle_beta   90.00
_cell.angle_gamma   90.00
#
_symmetry.space_group_name_H-M   'P 1'
#
loop_
_entity.id
_entity.type
_entity.pdbx_description
1 polymer ?
#
loop_
_entity_poly.entity_id
_entity_poly.type
_entity_poly.pdbx_seq_one_letter_code
_entity_poly.pdbx_strand_id
1 'polypeptide(L)' 'MSLAVVTDSAACLPPELARRHGIEVVPLH' A
#
# COMPACT_ATOMS: atom_id res chain seq x y z
N MET A 1 9.51 -13.45 13.11
CA MET A 1 8.23 -13.31 12.36
C MET A 1 8.16 -11.89 11.83
N SER A 2 7.71 -11.70 10.59
CA SER A 2 7.53 -10.38 9.97
C SER A 2 6.09 -10.23 9.49
N LEU A 3 5.51 -9.04 9.65
CA LEU A 3 4.14 -8.70 9.24
C LEU A 3 4.21 -7.70 8.08
N ALA A 4 3.39 -7.92 7.06
CA ALA A 4 3.26 -7.05 5.90
C ALA A 4 1.85 -6.48 5.80
N VAL A 5 1.73 -5.29 5.22
CA VAL A 5 0.45 -4.61 4.98
C VAL A 5 0.30 -4.41 3.48
N VAL A 6 -0.82 -4.90 2.95
CA VAL A 6 -1.17 -4.84 1.53
C VAL A 6 -2.58 -4.25 1.41
N THR A 7 -2.79 -3.36 0.45
CA THR A 7 -4.10 -2.75 0.14
C THR A 7 -4.27 -2.58 -1.37
N ASP A 8 -5.40 -2.04 -1.81
CA ASP A 8 -5.69 -1.76 -3.21
C ASP A 8 -5.66 -0.26 -3.52
N SER A 9 -5.77 0.10 -4.81
CA SER A 9 -5.75 1.50 -5.24
C SER A 9 -6.96 2.31 -4.76
N ALA A 10 -8.06 1.70 -4.35
CA ALA A 10 -9.23 2.42 -3.83
C ALA A 10 -9.01 2.97 -2.42
N ALA A 11 -7.96 2.52 -1.72
CA ALA A 11 -7.52 3.15 -0.48
C ALA A 11 -6.98 4.59 -0.67
N CYS A 12 -6.69 5.00 -1.92
CA CYS A 12 -6.29 6.35 -2.29
C CYS A 12 -5.14 6.92 -1.44
N LEU A 13 -4.20 6.06 -1.02
CA LEU A 13 -3.05 6.47 -0.21
C LEU A 13 -2.11 7.37 -1.03
N PRO A 14 -1.54 8.42 -0.43
CA PRO A 14 -0.45 9.15 -1.06
C PRO A 14 0.75 8.23 -1.34
N PRO A 15 1.37 8.27 -2.54
CA PRO A 15 2.46 7.35 -2.90
C PRO A 15 3.68 7.44 -1.97
N GLU A 16 3.97 8.61 -1.41
CA GLU A 16 5.03 8.79 -0.43
C GLU A 16 4.74 8.10 0.91
N LEU A 17 3.46 8.04 1.32
CA LEU A 17 3.04 7.34 2.54
C LEU A 17 3.21 5.83 2.36
N ALA A 18 2.71 5.27 1.25
CA ALA A 18 2.83 3.85 0.96
C ALA A 18 4.30 3.40 0.92
N ARG A 19 5.17 4.16 0.23
CA ARG A 19 6.61 3.88 0.18
C ARG A 19 7.28 3.97 1.55
N ARG A 20 6.97 5.02 2.33
CA ARG A 20 7.58 5.23 3.66
C ARG A 20 7.27 4.08 4.62
N HIS A 21 6.09 3.49 4.51
CA HIS A 21 5.64 2.41 5.40
C HIS A 21 5.77 1.01 4.79
N GLY A 22 6.28 0.88 3.56
CA GLY A 22 6.40 -0.41 2.89
C GLY A 22 5.05 -1.08 2.60
N ILE A 23 4.01 -0.28 2.34
CA ILE A 23 2.67 -0.77 2.01
C ILE A 23 2.64 -1.11 0.51
N GLU A 24 2.27 -2.35 0.20
CA GLU A 24 2.06 -2.77 -1.18
C GLU A 24 0.63 -2.38 -1.62
N VAL A 25 0.52 -1.77 -2.80
CA VAL A 25 -0.75 -1.28 -3.36
C VAL A 25 -1.03 -2.01 -4.67
N VAL A 26 -2.15 -2.74 -4.72
CA VAL A 26 -2.59 -3.48 -5.91
C VAL A 26 -3.59 -2.61 -6.72
N PRO A 27 -3.34 -2.31 -8.00
CA PRO A 27 -4.26 -1.52 -8.80
C PRO A 27 -5.54 -2.29 -9.12
N LEU A 28 -6.68 -1.60 -9.05
CA LEU A 28 -7.97 -2.08 -9.58
C LEU A 28 -8.14 -1.64 -11.04
N HIS A 29 -8.83 -2.43 -11.85
CA HIS A 29 -9.12 -2.18 -13.27
C HIS A 29 -10.53 -1.62 -13.48
#